data_AF-A0A8K0TAC8-F1
#
_entry.id   AF-A0A8K0TAC8-F1
#
_cell.length_a   1.000
_cell.length_b   1.000
_cell.length_c   1.000
_cell.angle_alpha   90.00
_cell.angle_beta   90.00
_cell.angle_gamma   90.00
#
_symmetry.space_group_name_H-M   'P 1'
#
loop_
_entity.id
_entity.type
_entity.pdbx_description
1 polymer ?
#
loop_
_entity_poly.entity_id
_entity_poly.type
_entity_poly.pdbx_seq_one_letter_code
_entity_poly.pdbx_strand_id
1 'polypeptide(L)'
;MTATEEGAEGTVEDVANTFARIPVGRRQWVGDVVHFKGGSGRSALQSSILYVSGNSAFNVPVLIHEASHCVDGGNGMGIKPDSQTWRDAYNSDSHVADNYTRTNHVENFAQYAGLIIYDRWSLGDLQTKTPQVSYVRNQLNRMAAAADSSNNMFEYLGANACSRRWDLTPLVDARSGTILKRSAPFVVPRSTGIEVVPVPEVLVEVPVTNCTIGDSV
;
A
#
# COMPACT_ATOMS: atom_id res chain seq x y z
N MET A 1 6.46 -14.80 -2.45
CA MET A 1 5.89 -15.83 -3.35
C MET A 1 4.48 -15.39 -3.76
N THR A 2 3.94 -15.84 -4.89
CA THR A 2 2.51 -15.64 -5.22
C THR A 2 1.83 -17.01 -5.26
N ALA A 3 0.71 -17.14 -4.57
CA ALA A 3 -0.09 -18.36 -4.53
C ALA A 3 -1.56 -18.02 -4.74
N THR A 4 -2.28 -18.89 -5.45
CA THR A 4 -3.71 -18.74 -5.74
C THR A 4 -4.45 -20.02 -5.36
N GLU A 5 -5.57 -19.87 -4.65
CA GLU A 5 -6.49 -20.96 -4.32
C GLU A 5 -7.06 -21.59 -5.60
N GLU A 6 -7.23 -22.90 -5.61
CA GLU A 6 -7.91 -23.59 -6.70
C GLU A 6 -9.34 -23.04 -6.91
N GLY A 7 -9.65 -22.67 -8.16
CA GLY A 7 -10.93 -22.10 -8.53
C GLY A 7 -11.12 -20.62 -8.17
N ALA A 8 -10.05 -19.93 -7.74
CA ALA A 8 -10.07 -18.47 -7.63
C ALA A 8 -10.06 -17.80 -9.02
N GLU A 9 -10.48 -16.54 -9.06
CA GLU A 9 -10.60 -15.76 -10.27
C GLU A 9 -9.21 -15.48 -10.89
N GLY A 10 -8.98 -15.82 -12.17
CA GLY A 10 -7.68 -15.60 -12.83
C GLY A 10 -6.58 -16.59 -12.43
N THR A 11 -5.36 -16.42 -12.96
CA THR A 11 -4.22 -17.30 -12.67
C THR A 11 -3.21 -16.69 -11.68
N VAL A 12 -2.29 -17.51 -11.17
CA VAL A 12 -1.12 -17.03 -10.40
C VAL A 12 -0.36 -15.98 -11.21
N GLU A 13 -0.21 -16.18 -12.52
CA GLU A 13 0.45 -15.24 -13.42
C GLU A 13 -0.31 -13.92 -13.53
N ASP A 14 -1.64 -13.94 -13.62
CA ASP A 14 -2.45 -12.72 -13.65
C ASP A 14 -2.29 -11.89 -12.37
N VAL A 15 -2.31 -12.56 -11.21
CA VAL A 15 -2.10 -11.93 -9.90
C VAL A 15 -0.67 -11.39 -9.80
N ALA A 16 0.33 -12.17 -10.21
CA ALA A 16 1.73 -11.74 -10.21
C ALA A 16 1.95 -10.54 -11.14
N ASN A 17 1.36 -10.54 -12.33
CA ASN A 17 1.42 -9.44 -13.29
C ASN A 17 0.75 -8.18 -12.76
N THR A 18 -0.37 -8.32 -12.06
CA THR A 18 -1.03 -7.17 -11.41
C THR A 18 -0.18 -6.63 -10.27
N PHE A 19 0.33 -7.50 -9.39
CA PHE A 19 1.20 -7.10 -8.30
C PHE A 19 2.48 -6.42 -8.79
N ALA A 20 3.04 -6.86 -9.92
CA ALA A 20 4.22 -6.27 -10.54
C ALA A 20 4.04 -4.79 -10.99
N ARG A 21 2.79 -4.29 -11.02
CA ARG A 21 2.47 -2.87 -11.29
C ARG A 21 2.63 -1.96 -10.07
N ILE A 22 2.96 -2.49 -8.89
CA ILE A 22 3.28 -1.70 -7.69
C ILE A 22 4.75 -1.25 -7.75
N PRO A 23 5.14 -0.07 -7.21
CA PRO A 23 6.54 0.36 -7.26
C PRO A 23 7.43 -0.67 -6.57
N VAL A 24 8.57 -0.97 -7.19
CA VAL A 24 9.53 -1.98 -6.70
C VAL A 24 9.97 -1.69 -5.25
N GLY A 25 10.12 -0.41 -4.91
CA GLY A 25 10.47 0.06 -3.57
C GLY A 25 9.50 -0.40 -2.47
N ARG A 26 8.23 -0.67 -2.81
CA ARG A 26 7.21 -1.22 -1.89
C ARG A 26 7.08 -2.73 -2.01
N ARG A 27 7.14 -3.26 -3.23
CA ARG A 27 7.01 -4.72 -3.48
C ARG A 27 7.98 -5.52 -2.64
N GLN A 28 9.20 -5.03 -2.47
CA GLN A 28 10.24 -5.66 -1.65
C GLN A 28 9.90 -5.78 -0.15
N TRP A 29 8.84 -5.11 0.32
CA TRP A 29 8.29 -5.23 1.68
C TRP A 29 7.18 -6.26 1.79
N VAL A 30 6.69 -6.79 0.68
CA VAL A 30 5.76 -7.92 0.63
C VAL A 30 6.57 -9.19 0.42
N GLY A 31 6.47 -10.11 1.38
CA GLY A 31 7.04 -11.45 1.29
C GLY A 31 6.19 -12.33 0.39
N ASP A 32 4.90 -12.44 0.69
CA ASP A 32 3.97 -13.35 0.00
C ASP A 32 2.68 -12.65 -0.41
N VAL A 33 2.12 -13.05 -1.56
CA VAL A 33 0.78 -12.67 -2.04
C VAL A 33 -0.05 -13.93 -2.13
N VAL A 34 -1.15 -13.99 -1.39
CA VAL A 34 -2.04 -15.14 -1.37
C VAL A 34 -3.43 -14.71 -1.83
N HIS A 35 -3.89 -15.34 -2.91
CA HIS A 35 -5.16 -15.03 -3.56
C HIS A 35 -6.18 -16.15 -3.35
N PHE A 36 -7.37 -15.79 -2.85
CA PHE A 36 -8.47 -16.70 -2.55
C PHE A 36 -9.68 -16.44 -3.44
N LYS A 37 -10.52 -17.47 -3.62
CA LYS A 37 -11.71 -17.36 -4.47
C LYS A 37 -12.81 -16.51 -3.83
N GLY A 38 -13.50 -15.71 -4.64
CA GLY A 38 -14.71 -14.99 -4.26
C GLY A 38 -14.51 -13.93 -3.16
N GLY A 39 -15.60 -13.27 -2.77
CA GLY A 39 -15.57 -12.21 -1.76
C GLY A 39 -14.80 -10.95 -2.19
N SER A 40 -14.56 -10.06 -1.23
CA SER A 40 -13.81 -8.81 -1.40
C SER A 40 -12.79 -8.57 -0.28
N GLY A 41 -12.44 -9.66 0.41
CA GLY A 41 -11.52 -9.66 1.55
C GLY A 41 -10.10 -9.28 1.13
N ARG A 42 -9.45 -8.47 1.96
CA ARG A 42 -8.09 -8.00 1.77
C ARG A 42 -7.46 -7.65 3.11
N SER A 43 -6.19 -7.99 3.28
CA SER A 43 -5.44 -7.69 4.50
C SER A 43 -3.95 -7.91 4.31
N ALA A 44 -3.12 -7.09 4.94
CA ALA A 44 -1.74 -7.45 5.24
C ALA A 44 -1.65 -8.21 6.58
N LEU A 45 -1.15 -9.44 6.52
CA LEU A 45 -0.90 -10.29 7.67
C LEU A 45 0.60 -10.32 7.99
N GLN A 46 0.92 -10.35 9.30
CA GLN A 46 2.30 -10.47 9.79
C GLN A 46 3.30 -9.48 9.14
N SER A 47 2.82 -8.30 8.77
CA SER A 47 3.62 -7.22 8.14
C SER A 47 4.30 -7.58 6.81
N SER A 48 3.96 -8.71 6.19
CA SER A 48 4.68 -9.19 4.98
C SER A 48 3.84 -10.06 4.04
N ILE A 49 2.67 -10.54 4.46
CA ILE A 49 1.81 -11.37 3.62
C ILE A 49 0.60 -10.55 3.18
N LEU A 50 0.40 -10.41 1.87
CA LEU A 50 -0.74 -9.74 1.27
C LEU A 50 -1.81 -10.79 0.94
N TYR A 51 -2.88 -10.80 1.73
CA TYR A 51 -4.05 -11.63 1.52
C TYR A 51 -5.07 -10.85 0.68
N VAL A 52 -5.53 -11.43 -0.44
CA VAL A 52 -6.56 -10.85 -1.30
C VAL A 52 -7.56 -11.91 -1.74
N SER A 53 -8.82 -11.53 -1.93
CA SER A 53 -9.87 -12.43 -2.42
C SER A 53 -10.67 -11.85 -3.57
N GLY A 54 -11.17 -12.73 -4.42
CA GLY A 54 -11.99 -12.36 -5.55
C GLY A 54 -11.24 -11.48 -6.54
N ASN A 55 -11.97 -10.54 -7.16
CA ASN A 55 -11.39 -9.58 -8.09
C ASN A 55 -10.51 -8.50 -7.42
N SER A 56 -10.40 -8.48 -6.10
CA SER A 56 -9.52 -7.53 -5.38
C SER A 56 -8.05 -7.75 -5.73
N ALA A 57 -7.68 -8.97 -6.11
CA ALA A 57 -6.33 -9.32 -6.56
C ALA A 57 -5.93 -8.63 -7.88
N PHE A 58 -6.91 -8.11 -8.63
CA PHE A 58 -6.69 -7.42 -9.92
C PHE A 58 -6.82 -5.90 -9.81
N ASN A 59 -7.04 -5.38 -8.60
CA ASN A 59 -7.19 -3.95 -8.36
C ASN A 59 -5.88 -3.37 -7.81
N VAL A 60 -5.10 -2.72 -8.68
CA VAL A 60 -3.78 -2.14 -8.34
C VAL A 60 -3.85 -1.17 -7.13
N PRO A 61 -4.81 -0.22 -7.06
CA PRO A 61 -4.99 0.61 -5.86
C PRO A 61 -5.17 -0.17 -4.56
N VAL A 62 -5.96 -1.25 -4.59
CA VAL A 62 -6.12 -2.14 -3.45
C VAL A 62 -4.79 -2.79 -3.08
N LEU A 63 -4.04 -3.32 -4.06
CA LEU A 63 -2.75 -3.94 -3.77
C LEU A 63 -1.73 -2.94 -3.23
N ILE A 64 -1.74 -1.69 -3.73
CA ILE A 64 -0.92 -0.60 -3.19
C ILE A 64 -1.29 -0.34 -1.73
N HIS A 65 -2.58 -0.25 -1.42
CA HIS A 65 -3.06 -0.05 -0.05
C HIS A 65 -2.57 -1.17 0.87
N GLU A 66 -2.77 -2.44 0.51
CA GLU A 66 -2.33 -3.57 1.35
C GLU A 66 -0.81 -3.65 1.45
N ALA A 67 -0.07 -3.37 0.38
CA ALA A 67 1.39 -3.29 0.43
C ALA A 67 1.88 -2.16 1.37
N SER A 68 1.09 -1.10 1.56
CA SER A 68 1.40 -0.04 2.54
C SER A 68 1.42 -0.57 3.96
N HIS A 69 0.50 -1.46 4.31
CA HIS A 69 0.48 -2.10 5.63
C HIS A 69 1.73 -2.97 5.85
N CYS A 70 2.25 -3.63 4.81
CA CYS A 70 3.52 -4.35 4.89
C CYS A 70 4.73 -3.40 5.09
N VAL A 71 4.76 -2.30 4.35
CA VAL A 71 5.82 -1.27 4.50
C VAL A 71 5.82 -0.70 5.92
N ASP A 72 4.65 -0.31 6.45
CA ASP A 72 4.51 0.16 7.84
C ASP A 72 4.94 -0.92 8.85
N GLY A 73 4.41 -2.13 8.70
CA GLY A 73 4.70 -3.24 9.59
C GLY A 73 6.20 -3.60 9.67
N GLY A 74 6.93 -3.42 8.57
CA GLY A 74 8.39 -3.55 8.51
C GLY A 74 9.18 -2.29 8.89
N ASN A 75 8.51 -1.17 9.17
CA ASN A 75 9.11 0.15 9.39
C ASN A 75 9.92 0.66 8.19
N GLY A 76 9.46 0.41 6.97
CA GLY A 76 10.25 0.65 5.77
C GLY A 76 10.53 2.11 5.46
N MET A 77 9.62 3.02 5.83
CA MET A 77 9.81 4.46 5.62
C MET A 77 10.38 5.19 6.83
N GLY A 78 10.72 4.47 7.91
CA GLY A 78 11.16 5.07 9.18
C GLY A 78 10.10 5.93 9.90
N ILE A 79 8.89 6.01 9.36
CA ILE A 79 7.72 6.65 9.96
C ILE A 79 6.61 5.60 10.09
N LYS A 80 5.81 5.73 11.16
CA LYS A 80 4.68 4.83 11.46
C LYS A 80 3.37 5.61 11.59
N PRO A 81 2.21 5.00 11.31
CA PRO A 81 0.90 5.63 11.46
C PRO A 81 0.59 6.02 12.91
N ASP A 82 1.18 5.34 13.90
CA ASP A 82 1.05 5.65 15.32
C ASP A 82 2.21 6.53 15.85
N SER A 83 3.06 7.06 14.98
CA SER A 83 4.12 7.99 15.37
C SER A 83 3.57 9.40 15.59
N GLN A 84 4.20 10.17 16.48
CA GLN A 84 3.84 11.57 16.68
C GLN A 84 4.01 12.38 15.38
N THR A 85 5.06 12.06 14.65
CA THR A 85 5.35 12.59 13.33
C THR A 85 4.19 12.46 12.34
N TRP A 86 3.49 11.32 12.30
CA TRP A 86 2.33 11.16 11.43
C TRP A 86 1.11 11.91 11.97
N ARG A 87 0.88 11.83 13.29
CA ARG A 87 -0.20 12.55 13.95
C ARG A 87 -0.12 14.07 13.77
N ASP A 88 1.07 14.64 13.82
CA ASP A 88 1.26 16.08 13.62
C ASP A 88 0.89 16.51 12.20
N ALA A 89 1.25 15.70 11.19
CA ALA A 89 0.86 15.94 9.81
C ALA A 89 -0.67 15.81 9.64
N TYR A 90 -1.27 14.76 10.22
CA TYR A 90 -2.72 14.54 10.23
C TYR A 90 -3.47 15.72 10.87
N ASN A 91 -3.01 16.21 12.03
CA ASN A 91 -3.63 17.32 12.75
C ASN A 91 -3.43 18.69 12.09
N SER A 92 -2.44 18.80 11.19
CA SER A 92 -2.17 20.03 10.41
C SER A 92 -3.05 20.11 9.16
N ASP A 93 -3.62 18.99 8.73
CA ASP A 93 -4.56 18.93 7.62
C ASP A 93 -5.99 19.19 8.11
N SER A 94 -6.76 19.94 7.32
CA SER A 94 -8.16 20.22 7.63
C SER A 94 -9.10 19.09 7.18
N HIS A 95 -8.59 18.14 6.38
CA HIS A 95 -9.37 17.07 5.77
C HIS A 95 -8.60 15.75 5.76
N VAL A 96 -9.29 14.68 5.33
CA VAL A 96 -8.67 13.43 4.92
C VAL A 96 -9.16 13.00 3.53
N ALA A 97 -8.42 12.09 2.90
CA ALA A 97 -8.57 11.72 1.50
C ALA A 97 -9.89 11.05 1.13
N ASP A 98 -10.49 10.25 2.03
CA ASP A 98 -11.79 9.60 1.80
C ASP A 98 -12.43 9.15 3.13
N ASN A 99 -13.63 8.57 3.09
CA ASN A 99 -14.28 8.05 4.30
C ASN A 99 -13.51 6.90 4.95
N TYR A 100 -12.79 6.09 4.17
CA TYR A 100 -12.04 4.95 4.69
C TYR A 100 -10.83 5.39 5.51
N THR A 101 -10.18 6.47 5.11
CA THR A 101 -9.08 7.10 5.88
C THR A 101 -9.50 7.61 7.27
N ARG A 102 -10.79 7.69 7.57
CA ARG A 102 -11.29 8.06 8.92
C ARG A 102 -11.34 6.88 9.87
N THR A 103 -11.13 5.66 9.38
CA THR A 103 -11.27 4.44 10.19
C THR A 103 -10.25 4.43 11.33
N ASN A 104 -8.99 4.71 11.02
CA ASN A 104 -7.90 4.88 11.98
C ASN A 104 -6.64 5.43 11.27
N HIS A 105 -5.59 5.76 12.02
CA HIS A 105 -4.33 6.25 11.45
C HIS A 105 -3.62 5.24 10.55
N VAL A 106 -3.82 3.94 10.77
CA VAL A 106 -3.20 2.87 9.96
C VAL A 106 -3.82 2.84 8.56
N GLU A 107 -5.15 2.87 8.45
CA GLU A 107 -5.85 2.94 7.16
C GLU A 107 -5.62 4.28 6.46
N ASN A 108 -5.61 5.37 7.23
CA ASN A 108 -5.25 6.68 6.73
C ASN A 108 -3.87 6.66 6.07
N PHE A 109 -2.84 6.18 6.77
CA PHE A 109 -1.49 6.05 6.22
C PHE A 109 -1.46 5.16 4.97
N ALA A 110 -2.12 4.00 5.00
CA ALA A 110 -2.11 3.07 3.89
C ALA A 110 -2.75 3.65 2.61
N GLN A 111 -3.82 4.44 2.75
CA GLN A 111 -4.55 5.04 1.64
C GLN A 111 -3.76 6.15 0.93
N TYR A 112 -2.99 6.96 1.67
CA TYR A 112 -2.23 8.07 1.08
C TYR A 112 -1.14 7.62 0.11
N ALA A 113 -0.67 6.38 0.21
CA ALA A 113 0.28 5.81 -0.74
C ALA A 113 -0.22 5.84 -2.19
N GLY A 114 -1.51 5.54 -2.40
CA GLY A 114 -2.13 5.56 -3.74
C GLY A 114 -2.14 6.96 -4.34
N LEU A 115 -2.41 7.98 -3.52
CA LEU A 115 -2.40 9.38 -3.94
C LEU A 115 -1.00 9.86 -4.34
N ILE A 116 0.02 9.51 -3.56
CA ILE A 116 1.41 9.91 -3.85
C ILE A 116 1.90 9.22 -5.12
N ILE A 117 1.57 7.93 -5.28
CA ILE A 117 1.85 7.17 -6.51
C ILE A 117 1.20 7.85 -7.72
N TYR A 118 -0.07 8.23 -7.62
CA TYR A 118 -0.75 8.92 -8.70
C TYR A 118 -0.12 10.27 -9.02
N ASP A 119 0.19 11.07 -8.00
CA ASP A 119 0.80 12.39 -8.17
C ASP A 119 2.14 12.28 -8.91
N ARG A 120 2.99 11.32 -8.52
CA ARG A 120 4.27 11.06 -9.21
C ARG A 120 4.07 10.57 -10.64
N TRP A 121 3.18 9.61 -10.84
CA TRP A 121 2.92 9.06 -12.16
C TRP A 121 2.32 10.10 -13.12
N SER A 122 1.46 10.98 -12.62
CA SER A 122 0.87 12.09 -13.36
C SER A 122 1.77 13.33 -13.46
N LEU A 123 3.05 13.23 -13.03
CA LEU A 123 4.02 14.33 -13.06
C LEU A 123 3.57 15.59 -12.29
N GLY A 124 2.89 15.39 -11.15
CA GLY A 124 2.45 16.46 -10.25
C GLY A 124 1.03 16.98 -10.51
N ASP A 125 0.26 16.32 -11.36
CA ASP A 125 -1.04 16.81 -11.82
C ASP A 125 -2.18 16.57 -10.82
N LEU A 126 -1.92 15.92 -9.67
CA LEU A 126 -2.95 15.63 -8.66
C LEU A 126 -3.61 16.92 -8.16
N GLN A 127 -2.82 17.98 -7.89
CA GLN A 127 -3.37 19.24 -7.41
C GLN A 127 -4.21 19.96 -8.47
N THR A 128 -3.82 19.87 -9.74
CA THR A 128 -4.58 20.49 -10.84
C THR A 128 -5.94 19.81 -11.01
N LYS A 129 -5.98 18.48 -10.96
CA LYS A 129 -7.21 17.70 -11.13
C LYS A 129 -8.08 17.66 -9.88
N THR A 130 -7.48 17.80 -8.71
CA THR A 130 -8.17 17.76 -7.43
C THR A 130 -7.63 18.88 -6.54
N PRO A 131 -8.06 20.13 -6.76
CA PRO A 131 -7.57 21.29 -6.00
C PRO A 131 -7.70 21.13 -4.48
N GLN A 132 -8.69 20.37 -4.02
CA GLN A 132 -8.94 20.04 -2.62
C GLN A 132 -7.80 19.23 -1.97
N VAL A 133 -6.86 18.69 -2.76
CA VAL A 133 -5.64 18.03 -2.26
C VAL A 133 -4.79 18.96 -1.40
N SER A 134 -4.94 20.28 -1.54
CA SER A 134 -4.33 21.26 -0.63
C SER A 134 -4.74 21.07 0.83
N TYR A 135 -5.91 20.51 1.10
CA TYR A 135 -6.42 20.28 2.45
C TYR A 135 -5.81 19.07 3.17
N VAL A 136 -5.14 18.21 2.41
CA VAL A 136 -4.50 16.96 2.87
C VAL A 136 -2.98 16.96 2.61
N ARG A 137 -2.42 18.15 2.39
CA ARG A 137 -1.07 18.33 1.85
C ARG A 137 0.00 17.92 2.85
N ASN A 138 -0.22 18.11 4.15
CA ASN A 138 0.79 17.81 5.16
C ASN A 138 1.03 16.30 5.26
N GLN A 139 -0.03 15.49 5.26
CA GLN A 139 0.07 14.02 5.22
C GLN A 139 0.78 13.54 3.94
N LEU A 140 0.41 14.08 2.77
CA LEU A 140 1.07 13.75 1.49
C LEU A 140 2.57 14.05 1.53
N ASN A 141 2.93 15.29 1.89
CA ASN A 141 4.32 15.73 1.93
C ASN A 141 5.13 14.92 2.94
N ARG A 142 4.55 14.60 4.10
CA ARG A 142 5.24 13.85 5.15
C ARG A 142 5.58 12.43 4.73
N MET A 143 4.62 11.73 4.12
CA MET A 143 4.84 10.38 3.63
C MET A 143 5.75 10.36 2.40
N ALA A 144 5.59 11.31 1.48
CA ALA A 144 6.45 11.42 0.30
C ALA A 144 7.92 11.64 0.70
N ALA A 145 8.19 12.58 1.60
CA ALA A 145 9.54 12.85 2.09
C ALA A 145 10.18 11.63 2.77
N ALA A 146 9.41 10.90 3.57
CA ALA A 146 9.89 9.67 4.22
C ALA A 146 10.21 8.57 3.18
N ALA A 147 9.35 8.39 2.17
CA ALA A 147 9.56 7.44 1.09
C ALA A 147 10.78 7.77 0.23
N ASP A 148 11.04 9.05 -0.06
CA ASP A 148 12.21 9.49 -0.83
C ASP A 148 13.51 9.22 -0.08
N SER A 149 13.51 9.44 1.24
CA SER A 149 14.65 9.08 2.09
C SER A 149 14.85 7.57 2.26
N SER A 150 13.88 6.74 1.82
CA SER A 150 13.83 5.30 2.11
C SER A 150 13.75 4.46 0.83
N ASN A 151 14.77 4.56 -0.04
CA ASN A 151 14.85 3.85 -1.32
C ASN A 151 13.70 4.18 -2.29
N ASN A 152 13.30 5.46 -2.35
CA ASN A 152 12.34 6.02 -3.31
C ASN A 152 11.07 5.17 -3.48
N MET A 153 10.36 4.89 -2.37
CA MET A 153 9.31 3.86 -2.35
C MET A 153 8.12 4.08 -3.31
N PHE A 154 7.92 5.26 -3.87
CA PHE A 154 6.83 5.54 -4.80
C PHE A 154 7.28 5.75 -6.25
N GLU A 155 8.56 5.55 -6.53
CA GLU A 155 9.14 5.80 -7.86
C GLU A 155 8.89 4.63 -8.81
N TYR A 156 8.32 4.93 -9.99
CA TYR A 156 8.08 3.98 -11.09
C TYR A 156 9.05 4.13 -12.25
N LEU A 157 9.60 5.33 -12.46
CA LEU A 157 10.34 5.70 -13.67
C LEU A 157 11.87 5.63 -13.46
N GLY A 158 12.32 5.56 -12.20
CA GLY A 158 13.72 5.37 -11.81
C GLY A 158 14.14 3.90 -11.70
N ALA A 159 15.45 3.65 -11.89
CA ALA A 159 16.12 2.36 -11.73
C ALA A 159 16.24 1.92 -10.26
N ASN A 160 15.15 1.98 -9.49
CA ASN A 160 15.15 1.45 -8.14
C ASN A 160 15.48 -0.05 -8.19
N ALA A 161 16.65 -0.41 -7.71
CA ALA A 161 17.01 -1.80 -7.53
C ALA A 161 16.29 -2.33 -6.28
N CYS A 162 15.86 -3.60 -6.33
CA CYS A 162 15.45 -4.31 -5.12
C CYS A 162 16.64 -4.29 -4.14
N SER A 163 16.48 -3.61 -3.00
CA SER A 163 17.50 -3.49 -1.96
C SER A 163 17.32 -4.53 -0.85
N ARG A 164 16.23 -5.30 -0.92
CA ARG A 164 15.88 -6.37 0.02
C ARG A 164 14.99 -7.40 -0.66
N ARG A 165 14.99 -8.60 -0.10
CA ARG A 165 14.02 -9.66 -0.37
C ARG A 165 13.76 -10.35 0.96
N TRP A 166 12.52 -10.72 1.24
CA TRP A 166 12.24 -11.61 2.36
C TRP A 166 12.83 -12.98 2.08
N ASP A 167 13.37 -13.63 3.12
CA ASP A 167 13.79 -15.02 3.02
C ASP A 167 12.62 -15.87 2.52
N LEU A 168 12.93 -16.89 1.72
CA LEU A 168 11.91 -17.83 1.27
C LEU A 168 11.29 -18.50 2.50
N THR A 169 10.03 -18.20 2.76
CA THR A 169 9.24 -18.91 3.76
C THR A 169 9.06 -20.36 3.30
N PRO A 170 9.13 -21.35 4.21
CA PRO A 170 8.73 -22.71 3.88
C PRO A 170 7.30 -22.71 3.34
N LEU A 171 6.98 -23.59 2.39
CA LEU A 171 5.62 -23.74 1.88
C LEU A 171 4.66 -23.97 3.07
N VAL A 172 3.76 -23.01 3.30
CA VAL A 172 2.73 -23.11 4.34
C VAL A 172 1.49 -23.72 3.73
N ASP A 173 0.98 -24.82 4.29
CA ASP A 173 -0.31 -25.37 3.90
C ASP A 173 -1.40 -24.34 4.26
N ALA A 174 -2.11 -23.83 3.25
CA ALA A 174 -3.19 -22.86 3.42
C ALA A 174 -4.30 -23.36 4.37
N ARG A 175 -4.42 -24.68 4.59
CA ARG A 175 -5.36 -25.29 5.56
C ARG A 175 -4.89 -25.18 7.02
N SER A 176 -3.61 -24.90 7.25
CA SER A 176 -2.99 -24.82 8.59
C SER A 176 -2.88 -23.39 9.14
N GLY A 177 -3.16 -22.38 8.31
CA GLY A 177 -3.05 -20.99 8.68
C GLY A 177 -4.16 -20.55 9.63
N THR A 178 -3.82 -20.28 10.89
CA THR A 178 -4.69 -19.47 11.75
C THR A 178 -4.53 -18.01 11.34
N ILE A 179 -5.59 -17.37 10.82
CA ILE A 179 -5.61 -15.92 10.65
C ILE A 179 -5.46 -15.30 12.04
N LEU A 180 -4.27 -14.79 12.35
CA LEU A 180 -4.04 -14.05 13.58
C LEU A 180 -4.90 -12.77 13.52
N LYS A 181 -5.92 -12.69 14.37
CA LYS A 181 -6.66 -11.45 14.61
C LYS A 181 -5.65 -10.41 15.08
N ARG A 182 -5.37 -9.40 14.24
CA ARG A 182 -4.60 -8.22 14.64
C ARG A 182 -5.33 -7.57 15.82
N SER A 183 -4.57 -7.15 16.84
CA SER A 183 -5.05 -6.30 17.93
C SER A 183 -5.82 -5.12 17.32
N ALA A 184 -6.97 -4.76 17.91
CA ALA A 184 -7.82 -3.70 17.37
C ALA A 184 -6.98 -2.44 17.08
N PRO A 185 -7.03 -1.89 15.85
CA PRO A 185 -6.29 -0.68 15.53
C PRO A 185 -6.76 0.45 16.45
N PHE A 186 -5.85 1.36 16.80
CA PHE A 186 -6.19 2.59 17.52
C PHE A 186 -7.24 3.36 16.73
N VAL A 187 -8.49 3.33 17.20
CA VAL A 187 -9.61 4.00 16.55
C VAL A 187 -9.37 5.50 16.65
N VAL A 188 -9.28 6.18 15.49
CA VAL A 188 -9.30 7.65 15.49
C VAL A 188 -10.69 8.06 15.99
N PRO A 189 -10.81 8.79 17.11
CA PRO A 189 -12.11 9.24 17.58
C PRO A 189 -12.79 10.03 16.47
N ARG A 190 -14.05 9.69 16.15
CA ARG A 190 -14.91 10.42 15.19
C ARG A 190 -15.00 11.94 15.46
N SER A 191 -14.54 12.40 16.62
CA SER A 191 -14.52 13.79 17.07
C SER A 191 -13.17 14.47 16.80
N THR A 192 -12.86 14.75 15.55
CA THR A 192 -12.12 15.95 15.14
C THR A 192 -12.77 16.41 13.85
N GLY A 193 -13.10 17.70 13.73
CA GLY A 193 -13.88 18.30 12.63
C GLY A 193 -13.19 18.30 11.25
N ILE A 194 -12.54 17.20 10.90
CA ILE A 194 -11.83 16.96 9.65
C ILE A 194 -12.85 16.55 8.60
N GLU A 195 -12.94 17.20 7.45
CA GLU A 195 -13.92 16.85 6.41
C GLU A 195 -13.35 15.84 5.39
N VAL A 196 -14.19 15.22 4.56
CA VAL A 196 -13.73 14.31 3.50
C VAL A 196 -13.61 15.05 2.18
N VAL A 197 -12.46 14.92 1.52
CA VAL A 197 -12.32 15.34 0.13
C VAL A 197 -12.79 14.21 -0.79
N PRO A 198 -13.62 14.47 -1.81
CA PRO A 198 -13.83 13.51 -2.89
C PRO A 198 -12.57 13.50 -3.77
N VAL A 199 -11.62 12.62 -3.48
CA VAL A 199 -10.48 12.36 -4.36
C VAL A 199 -10.90 11.30 -5.39
N PRO A 200 -10.61 11.46 -6.68
CA PRO A 200 -10.99 10.49 -7.71
C PRO A 200 -10.45 9.10 -7.36
N GLU A 201 -11.27 8.08 -7.61
CA GLU A 201 -10.86 6.69 -7.53
C GLU A 201 -9.69 6.49 -8.51
N VAL A 202 -8.50 6.29 -7.94
CA VAL A 202 -7.26 6.37 -8.69
C VAL A 202 -7.11 5.12 -9.56
N LEU A 203 -7.51 5.19 -10.84
CA LEU A 203 -7.17 4.16 -11.82
C LEU A 203 -5.78 4.47 -12.38
N VAL A 204 -4.72 3.88 -11.80
CA VAL A 204 -3.39 3.95 -12.43
C VAL A 204 -3.20 2.74 -13.34
N GLU A 205 -3.26 2.96 -14.65
CA GLU A 205 -2.64 2.03 -15.60
C GLU A 205 -1.13 2.22 -15.54
N VAL A 206 -0.46 1.43 -14.70
CA VAL A 206 0.99 1.49 -14.53
C VAL A 206 1.68 0.47 -15.44
N PRO A 207 2.75 0.84 -16.17
CA PRO A 207 3.60 -0.13 -16.85
C PRO A 207 4.23 -1.13 -15.87
N VAL A 208 4.33 -2.38 -16.29
CA VAL A 208 5.00 -3.45 -15.52
C VAL A 208 6.50 -3.24 -15.59
N THR A 209 7.15 -3.13 -14.42
CA THR A 209 8.62 -3.14 -14.31
C THR A 209 9.06 -4.44 -13.63
N ASN A 210 9.90 -5.22 -14.31
CA ASN A 210 10.49 -6.42 -13.74
C ASN A 210 11.58 -6.02 -12.73
N CYS A 211 11.57 -6.65 -11.54
CA CYS A 211 12.72 -6.58 -10.64
C CYS A 211 13.65 -7.75 -10.97
N THR A 212 14.85 -7.44 -11.46
CA THR A 212 15.99 -8.35 -11.45
C THR A 212 16.92 -7.88 -10.34
N ILE A 213 17.16 -8.74 -9.34
CA ILE A 213 18.26 -8.51 -8.41
C ILE A 213 19.53 -8.60 -9.26
N GLY A 214 20.36 -7.55 -9.25
CA GLY A 214 21.66 -7.62 -9.89
C GLY A 214 22.49 -8.71 -9.22
N ASP A 215 23.00 -9.65 -10.01
CA ASP A 215 23.93 -10.67 -9.54
C ASP A 215 25.23 -9.99 -9.07
N SER A 216 25.25 -9.52 -7.83
CA SER A 216 26.49 -9.24 -7.10
C SER A 216 26.68 -10.36 -6.09
N VAL A 217 27.53 -11.29 -6.52
CA VAL A 217 28.18 -12.41 -5.83
C VAL A 217 28.59 -12.10 -4.40
#